data_AF-A0A1G1MIP0-F1
#
_entry.id   AF-A0A1G1MIP0-F1
#
_cell.length_a   1.000
_cell.length_b   1.000
_cell.length_c   1.000
_cell.angle_alpha   90.00
_cell.angle_beta   90.00
_cell.angle_gamma   90.00
#
_symmetry.space_group_name_H-M   'P 1'
#
loop_
_entity.id
_entity.type
_entity.pdbx_description
1 polymer ?
#
loop_
_entity_poly.entity_id
_entity_poly.type
_entity_poly.pdbx_seq_one_letter_code
_entity_poly.pdbx_strand_id
1 'polypeptide(L)'
;MREHLGFLKTSSAAVKLAAWIFLLFGLSGGVFIILGYAQGYPRWAGVVVLVLYTFFFFLFYLIAKLADLLIKIINEIKKDNP
;
A
#
# COMPACT_ATOMS: atom_id res chain seq x y z
N MET A 1 -4.96 4.39 26.69
CA MET A 1 -5.34 5.28 25.55
C MET A 1 -4.17 5.76 24.68
N ARG A 2 -2.94 5.98 25.18
CA ARG A 2 -1.74 6.16 24.31
C ARG A 2 -1.49 4.95 23.38
N GLU A 3 -1.93 3.77 23.79
CA GLU A 3 -1.83 2.53 23.00
C GLU A 3 -2.65 2.55 21.71
N HIS A 4 -3.83 3.19 21.67
CA HIS A 4 -4.65 3.22 20.45
C HIS A 4 -4.02 4.08 19.34
N LEU A 5 -3.37 5.18 19.71
CA LEU A 5 -2.61 6.01 18.77
C LEU A 5 -1.32 5.32 18.31
N GLY A 6 -0.68 4.55 19.20
CA GLY A 6 0.41 3.65 18.84
C GLY A 6 -0.04 2.59 17.84
N PHE A 7 -1.20 1.98 18.07
CA PHE A 7 -1.79 0.94 17.21
C PHE A 7 -2.13 1.48 15.81
N LEU A 8 -2.69 2.69 15.73
CA LEU A 8 -2.97 3.38 14.47
C LEU A 8 -1.70 3.73 13.67
N LYS A 9 -0.63 4.12 14.36
CA LYS A 9 0.66 4.40 13.72
C LYS A 9 1.33 3.11 13.22
N THR A 10 1.27 2.05 14.01
CA THR A 10 1.78 0.73 13.64
C THR A 10 0.96 0.11 12.51
N SER A 11 -0.36 0.29 12.50
CA SER A 11 -1.23 -0.20 11.42
C SER A 11 -1.01 0.57 10.12
N SER A 12 -0.83 1.89 10.17
CA SER A 12 -0.43 2.70 9.01
C SER A 12 0.91 2.22 8.44
N ALA A 13 1.91 2.00 9.30
CA ALA A 13 3.19 1.45 8.88
C ALA A 13 3.05 0.04 8.27
N ALA A 14 2.22 -0.82 8.85
CA ALA A 14 1.95 -2.16 8.34
C ALA A 14 1.25 -2.14 6.97
N VAL A 15 0.26 -1.26 6.77
CA VAL A 15 -0.42 -1.08 5.47
C VAL A 15 0.56 -0.56 4.42
N LYS A 16 1.46 0.35 4.79
CA LYS A 16 2.52 0.84 3.90
C LYS A 16 3.48 -0.28 3.52
N LEU A 17 3.87 -1.11 4.49
CA LEU A 17 4.76 -2.25 4.27
C LEU A 17 4.11 -3.31 3.38
N ALA A 18 2.82 -3.61 3.61
CA ALA A 18 2.02 -4.49 2.77
C ALA A 18 1.91 -3.95 1.34
N ALA A 19 1.72 -2.64 1.16
CA ALA A 19 1.70 -2.01 -0.16
C ALA A 19 3.03 -2.25 -0.91
N TRP A 20 4.18 -2.05 -0.24
CA TRP A 20 5.49 -2.32 -0.84
C TRP A 20 5.69 -3.78 -1.22
N ILE A 21 5.23 -4.72 -0.39
CA ILE A 21 5.29 -6.16 -0.70
C ILE A 21 4.43 -6.47 -1.94
N PHE A 22 3.19 -5.96 -1.97
CA PHE A 22 2.31 -6.12 -3.13
C PHE A 22 2.93 -5.52 -4.40
N LEU A 23 3.56 -4.36 -4.31
CA LEU A 23 4.22 -3.73 -5.45
C LEU A 23 5.39 -4.58 -5.97
N LEU A 24 6.22 -5.13 -5.08
CA LEU A 24 7.32 -6.03 -5.47
C LEU A 24 6.80 -7.31 -6.14
N PHE A 25 5.76 -7.92 -5.59
CA PHE A 25 5.11 -9.10 -6.19
C PHE A 25 4.46 -8.79 -7.54
N GLY A 26 3.78 -7.65 -7.65
CA GLY A 26 3.17 -7.18 -8.90
C GLY A 26 4.20 -6.87 -9.98
N LEU A 27 5.31 -6.23 -9.62
CA LEU A 27 6.42 -5.95 -10.52
C LEU A 27 7.09 -7.23 -11.01
N SER A 28 7.51 -8.09 -10.09
CA SER A 28 8.16 -9.35 -10.43
C SER A 28 7.25 -10.25 -11.27
N GLY A 29 6.00 -10.45 -10.87
CA GLY A 29 5.03 -11.26 -11.60
C GLY A 29 4.67 -10.67 -12.97
N GLY A 30 4.41 -9.35 -13.03
CA GLY A 30 4.10 -8.66 -14.27
C GLY A 30 5.26 -8.69 -15.28
N VAL A 31 6.49 -8.43 -14.82
CA VAL A 31 7.71 -8.53 -15.65
C VAL A 31 7.95 -9.97 -16.11
N PHE A 32 7.75 -10.96 -15.24
CA PHE A 32 7.89 -12.38 -15.57
C PHE A 32 6.94 -12.81 -16.71
N ILE A 33 5.69 -12.31 -16.69
CA ILE A 33 4.71 -12.54 -17.76
C ILE A 33 5.10 -11.79 -19.04
N ILE A 34 5.57 -10.54 -18.96
CA ILE A 34 5.99 -9.74 -20.13
C ILE A 34 7.18 -10.40 -20.85
N LEU A 35 8.15 -10.91 -20.10
CA LEU A 35 9.30 -11.63 -20.63
C LEU A 35 8.94 -12.99 -21.25
N GLY A 36 7.68 -13.44 -21.10
CA GLY A 36 7.18 -14.68 -21.69
C GLY A 36 7.62 -15.94 -20.96
N TYR A 37 8.10 -15.82 -19.71
CA TYR A 37 8.38 -16.98 -18.87
C TYR A 37 7.11 -17.67 -18.37
N ALA A 38 5.97 -16.97 -18.38
CA ALA A 38 4.65 -17.55 -18.11
C ALA A 38 4.08 -18.18 -19.39
N GLN A 39 4.26 -19.50 -19.55
CA GLN A 39 3.66 -20.25 -20.65
C GLN A 39 2.12 -20.24 -20.53
N GLY A 40 1.44 -19.96 -21.64
CA GLY A 40 -0.03 -19.93 -21.72
C GLY A 40 -0.69 -18.56 -21.51
N TYR A 41 0.08 -17.52 -21.13
CA TYR A 41 -0.43 -16.16 -20.99
C TYR A 41 0.09 -15.24 -22.11
N PRO A 42 -0.77 -14.40 -22.72
CA PRO A 42 -0.30 -13.40 -23.67
C PRO A 42 0.54 -12.34 -22.94
N ARG A 43 1.65 -11.89 -23.54
CA ARG A 43 2.58 -10.92 -22.92
C ARG A 43 1.90 -9.63 -22.45
N TRP A 44 0.86 -9.19 -23.16
CA TRP A 44 0.04 -8.04 -22.79
C TRP A 44 -0.70 -8.21 -21.46
N ALA A 45 -0.97 -9.46 -21.02
CA ALA A 45 -1.54 -9.72 -19.70
C ALA A 45 -0.60 -9.25 -18.58
N GLY A 46 0.72 -9.30 -18.78
CA GLY A 46 1.68 -8.80 -17.79
C GLY A 46 1.63 -7.28 -17.63
N VAL A 47 1.29 -6.54 -18.71
CA VAL A 47 1.04 -5.09 -18.64
C VAL A 47 -0.20 -4.81 -17.81
N VAL A 48 -1.28 -5.58 -18.01
CA VAL A 48 -2.52 -5.46 -17.21
C VAL A 48 -2.24 -5.74 -15.73
N VAL A 49 -1.45 -6.78 -15.43
CA VAL A 49 -1.02 -7.10 -14.06
C VAL A 49 -0.24 -5.95 -13.45
N LEU A 50 0.75 -5.38 -14.16
CA LEU A 50 1.51 -4.23 -13.69
C LEU A 50 0.61 -3.03 -13.37
N VAL A 51 -0.33 -2.70 -14.27
CA VAL A 51 -1.26 -1.58 -14.08
C VAL A 51 -2.14 -1.81 -12.85
N LEU A 52 -2.72 -3.00 -12.71
CA LEU A 52 -3.57 -3.34 -11.55
C LEU A 52 -2.79 -3.28 -10.23
N TYR A 53 -1.62 -3.90 -10.16
CA TYR A 53 -0.82 -3.90 -8.94
C TYR A 53 -0.29 -2.50 -8.58
N THR A 54 0.08 -1.70 -9.58
CA THR A 54 0.46 -0.30 -9.37
C THR A 54 -0.73 0.51 -8.84
N PHE A 55 -1.94 0.30 -9.39
CA PHE A 55 -3.15 0.94 -8.90
C PHE A 55 -3.45 0.57 -7.44
N PHE A 56 -3.39 -0.73 -7.09
CA PHE A 56 -3.57 -1.18 -5.71
C PHE A 56 -2.51 -0.60 -4.76
N PHE A 57 -1.25 -0.51 -5.20
CA PHE A 57 -0.20 0.14 -4.42
C PHE A 57 -0.55 1.59 -4.09
N PHE A 58 -0.96 2.38 -5.08
CA PHE A 58 -1.39 3.76 -4.85
C PHE A 58 -2.59 3.84 -3.90
N LEU A 59 -3.56 2.93 -4.04
CA LEU A 59 -4.74 2.89 -3.19
C LEU A 59 -4.37 2.59 -1.73
N PHE A 60 -3.54 1.58 -1.47
CA PHE A 60 -3.07 1.27 -0.11
C PHE A 60 -2.18 2.37 0.47
N TYR A 61 -1.33 2.98 -0.36
CA TYR A 61 -0.51 4.11 0.05
C TYR A 61 -1.37 5.31 0.46
N LEU A 62 -2.44 5.59 -0.28
CA LEU A 62 -3.38 6.66 0.02
C LEU A 62 -4.13 6.39 1.34
N ILE A 63 -4.56 5.15 1.58
CA ILE A 63 -5.20 4.74 2.85
C ILE A 63 -4.23 4.94 4.03
N ALA A 64 -2.98 4.50 3.91
CA ALA A 64 -1.97 4.71 4.94
C ALA A 64 -1.77 6.21 5.23
N LYS A 65 -1.74 7.04 4.18
CA LYS A 65 -1.60 8.50 4.32
C LYS A 65 -2.82 9.14 5.00
N LEU A 66 -4.03 8.66 4.71
CA LEU A 66 -5.25 9.11 5.39
C LEU A 66 -5.24 8.73 6.88
N ALA A 67 -4.77 7.52 7.21
CA ALA A 67 -4.60 7.11 8.60
C ALA A 67 -3.59 8.00 9.34
N ASP A 68 -2.43 8.29 8.73
CA ASP A 68 -1.44 9.22 9.29
C ASP A 68 -2.04 10.63 9.53
N LEU A 69 -2.84 11.12 8.59
CA LEU A 69 -3.48 12.43 8.67
C LEU A 69 -4.52 12.47 9.81
N LEU A 70 -5.33 11.42 9.95
CA LEU A 70 -6.26 11.26 11.08
C LEU A 70 -5.54 11.26 12.43
N ILE A 71 -4.43 10.53 12.55
CA ILE A 71 -3.60 10.50 13.76
C ILE A 71 -3.09 11.92 14.08
N LYS A 72 -2.64 12.65 13.05
CA LYS A 72 -2.14 14.01 13.22
C LYS A 72 -3.22 14.94 13.74
N ILE A 73 -4.42 14.92 13.13
CA ILE A 73 -5.58 15.70 13.58
C ILE A 73 -5.94 15.37 15.03
N ILE A 74 -6.01 14.09 15.41
CA ILE A 74 -6.34 13.68 16.79
C ILE A 74 -5.30 14.23 17.78
N ASN A 75 -4.01 14.15 17.43
CA ASN A 75 -2.95 14.68 18.29
C ASN A 75 -2.99 16.20 18.40
N GLU A 76 -3.30 16.92 17.31
CA GLU A 76 -3.45 18.38 17.31
C GLU A 76 -4.62 18.80 18.22
N ILE A 77 -5.80 18.18 18.05
CA ILE A 77 -7.00 18.47 18.86
C ILE A 77 -6.76 18.20 20.35
N LYS A 78 -6.05 17.12 20.68
CA LYS A 78 -5.76 16.76 22.07
C LYS A 78 -4.70 17.67 22.71
N LYS A 79 -3.83 18.28 21.92
CA LYS A 79 -2.84 19.22 22.41
C LYS A 79 -3.49 20.56 22.82
N ASP A 80 -4.57 20.94 22.13
CA ASP A 80 -5.28 22.19 22.38
C ASP A 80 -6.37 22.08 23.48
N ASN A 81 -6.74 20.87 23.93
CA ASN A 81 -7.60 20.64 25.09
C ASN A 81 -6.97 19.58 26.02
N PRO A 82 -6.24 20.00 27.08
CA PRO A 82 -5.56 19.10 28.03
C PRO A 82 -6.51 18.27 28.90
#